data_AF-A0A1F9FZJ7-F1
#
_entry.id   AF-A0A1F9FZJ7-F1
#
_cell.length_a   1.000
_cell.length_b   1.000
_cell.length_c   1.000
_cell.angle_alpha   90.00
_cell.angle_beta   90.00
_cell.angle_gamma   90.00
#
_symmetry.space_group_name_H-M   'P 1'
#
loop_
_entity.id
_entity.type
_entity.pdbx_description
1 polymer ?
#
loop_
_entity_poly.entity_id
_entity_poly.type
_entity_poly.pdbx_seq_one_letter_code
_entity_poly.pdbx_strand_id
1 'polypeptide(L)'
;MTRIPVTLPDGGEIKLSAGGQNPLVKEIIEKFCGYFTPKGRIVYVGDADEKYAIFDDNYLAALGVSVPERGKMPDVIIHHASKNWLVLVEAVTSHGPMNGKRRAELEHLFKGSRAGLVYVTAFMDRRAMNKYLGEISWETEVWVADAATHMIHFNGERFLGPH
;
A
#
# COMPACT_ATOMS: atom_id res chain seq x y z
N MET A 1 11.72 -18.71 13.27
CA MET A 1 10.60 -17.75 13.15
C MET A 1 9.53 -18.35 12.27
N THR A 2 8.27 -18.25 12.67
CA THR A 2 7.13 -18.72 11.87
C THR A 2 6.95 -17.75 10.69
N ARG A 3 6.83 -18.27 9.47
CA ARG A 3 6.49 -17.48 8.28
C ARG A 3 5.04 -17.73 7.87
N ILE A 4 4.38 -16.69 7.38
CA ILE A 4 3.01 -16.76 6.86
C ILE A 4 3.05 -16.82 5.33
N PRO A 5 2.33 -17.76 4.69
CA PRO A 5 2.19 -17.78 3.23
C PRO A 5 1.28 -16.63 2.77
N VAL A 6 1.61 -16.02 1.64
CA VAL A 6 0.81 -14.97 1.00
C VAL A 6 0.65 -15.32 -0.47
N THR A 7 -0.60 -15.36 -0.92
CA THR A 7 -0.96 -15.63 -2.32
C THR A 7 -1.00 -14.32 -3.10
N LEU A 8 -0.19 -14.21 -4.14
CA LEU A 8 -0.13 -13.05 -5.01
C LEU A 8 -1.31 -13.03 -6.00
N PRO A 9 -1.65 -11.87 -6.59
CA PRO A 9 -2.75 -11.76 -7.55
C PRO A 9 -2.62 -12.62 -8.82
N ASP A 10 -1.40 -13.06 -9.16
CA ASP A 10 -1.12 -13.96 -10.29
C ASP A 10 -1.17 -15.46 -9.91
N GLY A 11 -1.49 -15.77 -8.65
CA GLY A 11 -1.49 -17.13 -8.10
C GLY A 11 -0.13 -17.61 -7.60
N GLY A 12 0.94 -16.80 -7.72
CA GLY A 12 2.22 -17.08 -7.08
C GLY A 12 2.13 -17.00 -5.55
N GLU A 13 3.14 -17.53 -4.86
CA GLU A 13 3.21 -17.48 -3.39
C GLU A 13 4.53 -16.88 -2.91
N ILE A 14 4.45 -16.06 -1.86
CA ILE A 14 5.61 -15.62 -1.07
C ILE A 14 5.42 -15.99 0.40
N LYS A 15 6.50 -15.88 1.19
CA LYS A 15 6.47 -16.12 2.63
C LYS A 15 7.02 -14.91 3.37
N LEU A 16 6.17 -14.28 4.17
CA LEU A 16 6.54 -13.16 5.04
C LEU A 16 6.83 -13.65 6.45
N SER A 17 7.64 -12.92 7.21
CA SER A 17 7.71 -13.14 8.66
C SER A 17 6.34 -12.88 9.31
N ALA A 18 6.03 -13.55 10.43
CA ALA A 18 4.72 -13.41 11.07
C ALA A 18 4.57 -12.14 11.94
N GLY A 19 5.63 -11.35 12.10
CA GLY A 19 5.69 -10.20 13.00
C GLY A 19 5.31 -8.87 12.35
N GLY A 20 5.24 -7.82 13.18
CA GLY A 20 5.06 -6.45 12.73
C GLY A 20 3.80 -6.25 11.89
N GLN A 21 3.96 -5.59 10.75
CA GLN A 21 2.91 -5.26 9.80
C GLN A 21 2.54 -6.40 8.83
N ASN A 22 3.32 -7.47 8.78
CA ASN A 22 3.17 -8.53 7.78
C ASN A 22 1.80 -9.24 7.78
N PRO A 23 1.12 -9.45 8.92
CA PRO A 23 -0.27 -9.94 8.91
C PRO A 23 -1.22 -9.03 8.13
N LEU A 24 -1.04 -7.70 8.21
CA LEU A 24 -1.83 -6.74 7.45
C LEU A 24 -1.39 -6.66 5.99
N VAL A 25 -0.08 -6.79 5.71
CA VAL A 25 0.44 -6.92 4.33
C VAL A 25 -0.18 -8.10 3.60
N LYS A 26 -0.32 -9.25 4.28
CA LYS A 26 -1.05 -10.41 3.72
C LYS A 26 -2.48 -10.04 3.32
N GLU A 27 -3.21 -9.37 4.20
CA GLU A 27 -4.59 -8.92 3.94
C GLU A 27 -4.67 -7.93 2.77
N ILE A 28 -3.70 -7.02 2.64
CA ILE A 28 -3.60 -6.09 1.51
C ILE A 28 -3.42 -6.87 0.19
N ILE A 29 -2.50 -7.83 0.16
CA ILE A 29 -2.19 -8.59 -1.05
C ILE A 29 -3.37 -9.50 -1.44
N GLU A 30 -3.95 -10.21 -0.47
CA GLU A 30 -4.98 -11.22 -0.76
C GLU A 30 -6.40 -10.66 -0.90
N LYS A 31 -6.72 -9.55 -0.21
CA LYS A 31 -8.08 -8.95 -0.25
C LYS A 31 -8.11 -7.61 -0.95
N PHE A 32 -7.33 -6.63 -0.51
CA PHE A 32 -7.37 -5.29 -1.14
C PHE A 32 -7.09 -5.37 -2.64
N CYS A 33 -6.07 -6.14 -3.04
CA CYS A 33 -5.74 -6.25 -4.46
C CYS A 33 -6.86 -6.91 -5.28
N GLY A 34 -7.59 -7.87 -4.70
CA GLY A 34 -8.73 -8.52 -5.35
C GLY A 34 -9.86 -7.54 -5.66
N TYR A 35 -10.15 -6.60 -4.76
CA TYR A 35 -11.26 -5.65 -4.91
C TYR A 35 -10.87 -4.36 -5.65
N PHE A 36 -9.71 -3.78 -5.36
CA PHE A 36 -9.39 -2.40 -5.78
C PHE A 36 -8.32 -2.32 -6.87
N THR A 37 -7.49 -3.34 -7.01
CA THR A 37 -6.46 -3.42 -8.06
C THR A 37 -6.45 -4.79 -8.74
N PRO A 38 -7.59 -5.28 -9.25
CA PRO A 38 -7.65 -6.62 -9.82
C PRO A 38 -6.64 -6.76 -10.97
N LYS A 39 -5.92 -7.88 -10.99
CA LYS A 39 -4.79 -8.14 -11.91
C LYS A 39 -3.63 -7.14 -11.78
N GLY A 40 -3.57 -6.40 -10.67
CA GLY A 40 -2.46 -5.51 -10.35
C GLY A 40 -1.18 -6.30 -10.15
N ARG A 41 -0.07 -5.76 -10.64
CA ARG A 41 1.25 -6.36 -10.43
C ARG A 41 1.80 -5.90 -9.09
N ILE A 42 2.19 -6.83 -8.24
CA ILE A 42 2.96 -6.51 -7.04
C ILE A 42 4.39 -6.20 -7.46
N VAL A 43 4.84 -4.98 -7.19
CA VAL A 43 6.14 -4.46 -7.61
C VAL A 43 7.13 -4.41 -6.43
N TYR A 44 6.62 -4.18 -5.23
CA TYR A 44 7.40 -4.19 -3.99
C TYR A 44 6.56 -4.71 -2.83
N VAL A 45 7.20 -5.50 -1.96
CA VAL A 45 6.66 -5.93 -0.66
C VAL A 45 7.78 -5.87 0.36
N GLY A 46 7.65 -4.99 1.36
CA GLY A 46 8.49 -4.96 2.54
C GLY A 46 8.27 -6.21 3.40
N ASP A 47 9.28 -6.58 4.19
CA ASP A 47 9.15 -7.61 5.23
C ASP A 47 9.58 -6.97 6.55
N ALA A 48 8.98 -7.38 7.68
CA ALA A 48 9.32 -6.82 8.98
C ALA A 48 10.70 -7.28 9.50
N ASP A 49 11.12 -8.49 9.14
CA ASP A 49 12.38 -9.11 9.61
C ASP A 49 13.48 -9.09 8.52
N GLU A 50 13.10 -9.05 7.24
CA GLU A 50 13.99 -8.87 6.10
C GLU A 50 13.84 -7.48 5.48
N LYS A 51 14.76 -7.06 4.58
CA LYS A 51 14.61 -5.75 3.92
C LYS A 51 13.39 -5.68 2.98
N TYR A 52 13.02 -6.79 2.35
CA TYR A 52 11.87 -6.94 1.45
C TYR A 52 11.69 -8.40 1.03
N ALA A 53 10.46 -8.78 0.68
CA ALA A 53 10.13 -10.07 0.07
C ALA A 53 10.05 -10.01 -1.47
N ILE A 54 9.65 -8.85 -2.02
CA ILE A 54 9.60 -8.59 -3.47
C ILE A 54 10.18 -7.21 -3.74
N PHE A 55 11.01 -7.10 -4.77
CA PHE A 55 11.41 -5.81 -5.33
C PHE A 55 11.79 -5.93 -6.81
N ASP A 56 10.92 -5.45 -7.70
CA ASP A 56 11.15 -5.40 -9.14
C ASP A 56 11.66 -4.01 -9.56
N ASP A 57 12.95 -3.77 -9.28
CA ASP A 57 13.63 -2.49 -9.54
C ASP A 57 13.59 -2.10 -11.02
N ASN A 58 13.78 -3.07 -11.91
CA ASN A 58 13.74 -2.85 -13.35
C ASN A 58 12.35 -2.39 -13.81
N TYR A 59 11.28 -2.94 -13.22
CA TYR A 59 9.92 -2.53 -13.52
C TYR A 59 9.61 -1.11 -13.02
N LEU A 60 10.07 -0.75 -11.81
CA LEU A 60 9.94 0.62 -11.31
C LEU A 60 10.72 1.63 -12.16
N ALA A 61 11.95 1.30 -12.54
CA ALA A 61 12.75 2.12 -13.44
C ALA A 61 12.04 2.28 -14.81
N ALA A 62 11.42 1.21 -15.31
CA ALA A 62 10.56 1.22 -16.49
C ALA A 62 9.23 1.97 -16.28
N LEU A 63 8.93 2.49 -15.10
CA LEU A 63 7.86 3.44 -14.84
C LEU A 63 8.41 4.86 -14.56
N GLY A 64 9.72 5.07 -14.68
CA GLY A 64 10.37 6.34 -14.40
C GLY A 64 10.70 6.58 -12.91
N VAL A 65 10.57 5.55 -12.08
CA VAL A 65 10.86 5.63 -10.64
C VAL A 65 12.20 4.95 -10.38
N SER A 66 13.16 5.72 -9.86
CA SER A 66 14.43 5.19 -9.36
C SER A 66 14.57 5.57 -7.89
N VAL A 67 14.70 4.56 -7.03
CA VAL A 67 14.69 4.73 -5.58
C VAL A 67 16.12 4.56 -5.06
N PRO A 68 16.82 5.66 -4.71
CA PRO A 68 18.21 5.57 -4.25
C PRO A 68 18.32 4.98 -2.84
N GLU A 69 17.27 5.10 -2.02
CA GLU A 69 17.29 4.69 -0.62
C GLU A 69 16.07 3.80 -0.31
N ARG A 70 16.32 2.49 -0.23
CA ARG A 70 15.27 1.46 -0.11
C ARG A 70 14.50 1.52 1.21
N GLY A 71 15.06 2.12 2.27
CA GLY A 71 14.41 2.28 3.57
C GLY A 71 13.27 3.30 3.62
N LYS A 72 12.99 4.00 2.50
CA LYS A 72 11.90 4.98 2.39
C LYS A 72 10.70 4.49 1.59
N MET A 73 10.73 3.24 1.15
CA MET A 73 9.62 2.62 0.41
C MET A 73 8.38 2.46 1.31
N PRO A 74 7.17 2.51 0.76
CA PRO A 74 5.97 2.07 1.47
C PRO A 74 5.98 0.54 1.62
N ASP A 75 5.16 -0.03 2.51
CA ASP A 75 5.14 -1.48 2.73
C ASP A 75 4.77 -2.29 1.48
N VAL A 76 3.85 -1.80 0.64
CA VAL A 76 3.44 -2.48 -0.60
C VAL A 76 3.33 -1.48 -1.75
N ILE A 77 3.80 -1.88 -2.93
CA ILE A 77 3.57 -1.16 -4.19
C ILE A 77 2.88 -2.06 -5.20
N ILE A 78 1.74 -1.61 -5.69
CA ILE A 78 0.98 -2.30 -6.73
C ILE A 78 0.90 -1.40 -7.97
N HIS A 79 1.23 -1.92 -9.14
CA HIS A 79 0.92 -1.27 -10.40
C HIS A 79 -0.40 -1.81 -10.96
N HIS A 80 -1.44 -0.98 -10.94
CA HIS A 80 -2.71 -1.28 -11.58
C HIS A 80 -2.70 -0.79 -13.04
N ALA A 81 -2.15 -1.62 -13.92
CA ALA A 81 -1.84 -1.27 -15.30
C ALA A 81 -3.05 -0.76 -16.11
N SER A 82 -4.27 -1.25 -15.81
CA SER A 82 -5.48 -0.84 -16.55
C SER A 82 -5.83 0.64 -16.39
N LYS A 83 -5.42 1.24 -15.27
CA LYS A 83 -5.59 2.67 -14.95
C LYS A 83 -4.27 3.43 -14.96
N ASN A 84 -3.15 2.74 -15.18
CA ASN A 84 -1.80 3.27 -15.05
C ASN A 84 -1.60 3.97 -13.69
N TRP A 85 -1.95 3.27 -12.60
CA TRP A 85 -1.77 3.75 -11.22
C TRP A 85 -0.71 2.96 -10.48
N LEU A 86 0.20 3.66 -9.80
CA LEU A 86 1.03 3.10 -8.75
C LEU A 86 0.34 3.35 -7.40
N VAL A 87 -0.17 2.28 -6.82
CA VAL A 87 -0.81 2.28 -5.51
C VAL A 87 0.26 2.00 -4.46
N LEU A 88 0.52 3.00 -3.62
CA LEU A 88 1.51 3.00 -2.55
C LEU A 88 0.77 2.77 -1.23
N VAL A 89 0.99 1.62 -0.59
CA VAL A 89 0.24 1.22 0.61
C VAL A 89 1.15 1.14 1.83
N GLU A 90 0.75 1.79 2.92
CA GLU A 90 1.36 1.64 4.25
C GLU A 90 0.46 0.77 5.14
N ALA A 91 1.03 -0.26 5.75
CA ALA A 91 0.36 -1.19 6.65
C ALA A 91 0.57 -0.74 8.10
N VAL A 92 -0.38 0.03 8.63
CA VAL A 92 -0.17 0.70 9.92
C VAL A 92 -0.32 -0.27 11.09
N THR A 93 0.76 -0.37 11.85
CA THR A 93 0.80 -1.04 13.16
C THR A 93 1.27 -0.06 14.23
N SER A 94 2.58 0.25 14.26
CA SER A 94 3.19 1.19 15.22
C SER A 94 3.85 2.40 14.56
N HIS A 95 4.16 2.36 13.26
CA HIS A 95 4.95 3.39 12.56
C HIS A 95 4.12 4.58 12.02
N GLY A 96 2.82 4.63 12.32
CA GLY A 96 1.92 5.73 11.94
C GLY A 96 1.41 5.65 10.49
N PRO A 97 0.41 6.47 10.12
CA PRO A 97 -0.24 6.43 8.82
C PRO A 97 0.51 7.23 7.75
N MET A 98 -0.04 7.27 6.53
CA MET A 98 0.30 8.31 5.54
C MET A 98 -0.15 9.68 6.05
N ASN A 99 0.69 10.32 6.87
CA ASN A 99 0.53 11.71 7.25
C ASN A 99 1.07 12.66 6.17
N GLY A 100 0.82 13.97 6.32
CA GLY A 100 1.21 14.95 5.31
C GLY A 100 2.71 14.94 4.98
N LYS A 101 3.56 14.70 5.97
CA LYS A 101 5.01 14.59 5.76
C LYS A 101 5.36 13.35 4.95
N ARG A 102 4.85 12.17 5.35
CA ARG A 102 5.12 10.90 4.67
C ARG A 102 4.61 10.90 3.23
N ARG A 103 3.43 11.48 3.01
CA ARG A 103 2.87 11.67 1.67
C ARG A 103 3.79 12.52 0.80
N ALA A 104 4.26 13.66 1.29
CA ALA A 104 5.17 14.53 0.55
C ALA A 104 6.53 13.87 0.25
N GLU A 105 7.05 13.06 1.18
CA GLU A 105 8.26 12.27 0.96
C GLU A 105 8.07 11.26 -0.19
N LEU A 106 6.95 10.54 -0.21
CA LEU A 106 6.65 9.58 -1.27
C LEU A 106 6.36 10.28 -2.60
N GLU A 107 5.65 11.40 -2.60
CA GLU A 107 5.48 12.22 -3.80
C GLU A 107 6.83 12.64 -4.39
N HIS A 108 7.76 13.11 -3.56
CA HIS A 108 9.10 13.46 -4.00
C HIS A 108 9.87 12.25 -4.54
N LEU A 109 9.80 11.12 -3.83
CA LEU A 109 10.50 9.89 -4.18
C LEU A 109 10.00 9.30 -5.50
N PHE A 110 8.70 9.43 -5.78
CA PHE A 110 8.03 8.89 -6.96
C PHE A 110 7.73 9.96 -8.02
N LYS A 111 8.30 11.18 -7.91
CA LYS A 111 8.02 12.31 -8.83
C LYS A 111 8.28 12.04 -10.31
N GLY A 112 9.16 11.08 -10.61
CA GLY A 112 9.47 10.66 -11.99
C GLY A 112 8.48 9.64 -12.56
N SER A 113 7.52 9.18 -11.76
CA SER A 113 6.55 8.17 -12.15
C SER A 113 5.72 8.63 -13.34
N ARG A 114 5.62 7.74 -14.34
CA ARG A 114 4.70 7.86 -15.47
C ARG A 114 3.29 7.36 -15.14
N ALA A 115 3.13 6.68 -14.01
CA ALA A 115 1.85 6.25 -13.47
C ALA A 115 1.33 7.27 -12.46
N GLY A 116 0.01 7.44 -12.39
CA GLY A 116 -0.63 8.24 -11.35
C GLY A 116 -0.42 7.61 -9.97
N LEU A 117 -0.11 8.43 -8.95
CA LEU A 117 0.12 7.94 -7.60
C LEU A 117 -1.19 7.87 -6.82
N VAL A 118 -1.43 6.75 -6.15
CA VAL A 118 -2.55 6.56 -5.21
C VAL A 118 -1.96 6.18 -3.87
N TYR A 119 -2.25 6.94 -2.82
CA TYR A 119 -1.74 6.72 -1.48
C TYR A 119 -2.79 6.03 -0.63
N VAL A 120 -2.44 4.91 -0.02
CA VAL A 120 -3.36 4.14 0.81
C VAL A 120 -2.74 3.90 2.17
N THR A 121 -3.48 4.24 3.21
CA THR A 121 -3.20 3.76 4.57
C THR A 121 -4.09 2.57 4.86
N ALA A 122 -3.50 1.43 5.21
CA ALA A 122 -4.24 0.24 5.57
C ALA A 122 -4.24 0.03 7.09
N PHE A 123 -5.36 -0.46 7.62
CA PHE A 123 -5.50 -0.89 9.01
C PHE A 123 -6.15 -2.27 9.08
N MET A 124 -5.88 -3.01 10.17
CA MET A 124 -6.58 -4.27 10.41
C MET A 124 -8.07 -4.04 10.70
N ASP A 125 -8.37 -3.05 11.55
CA ASP A 125 -9.73 -2.72 11.97
C ASP A 125 -9.90 -1.21 12.20
N ARG A 126 -11.16 -0.76 12.31
CA ARG A 126 -11.48 0.67 12.54
C ARG A 126 -11.04 1.17 13.91
N ARG A 127 -10.85 0.28 14.90
CA ARG A 127 -10.35 0.66 16.24
C ARG A 127 -8.88 1.05 16.17
N ALA A 128 -8.08 0.34 15.38
CA ALA A 128 -6.69 0.69 15.09
C ALA A 128 -6.63 2.02 14.33
N MET A 129 -7.45 2.19 13.30
CA MET A 129 -7.57 3.45 12.53
C MET A 129 -7.89 4.66 13.43
N ASN A 130 -8.83 4.52 14.37
CA ASN A 130 -9.28 5.63 15.21
C ASN A 130 -8.15 6.31 16.01
N LYS A 131 -7.09 5.57 16.35
CA LYS A 131 -5.91 6.11 17.05
C LYS A 131 -5.13 7.12 16.21
N TYR A 132 -5.21 7.00 14.90
CA TYR A 132 -4.43 7.76 13.93
C TYR A 132 -5.27 8.71 13.08
N LEU A 133 -6.59 8.76 13.31
CA LEU A 133 -7.54 9.49 12.47
C LEU A 133 -7.15 10.96 12.25
N GLY A 134 -6.65 11.63 13.29
CA GLY A 134 -6.21 13.03 13.22
C GLY A 134 -4.89 13.27 12.48
N GLU A 135 -4.14 12.22 12.15
CA GLU A 135 -2.84 12.30 11.49
C GLU A 135 -2.89 11.95 9.99
N ILE A 136 -3.98 11.31 9.55
CA ILE A 136 -4.14 10.86 8.16
C ILE A 136 -4.22 12.08 7.23
N SER A 137 -3.40 12.07 6.18
CA SER A 137 -3.33 13.17 5.22
C SER A 137 -4.57 13.22 4.34
N TRP A 138 -5.05 14.43 4.03
CA TRP A 138 -5.97 14.64 2.92
C TRP A 138 -5.38 14.15 1.58
N GLU A 139 -6.26 13.91 0.62
CA GLU A 139 -5.97 13.35 -0.71
C GLU A 139 -5.23 12.01 -0.61
N THR A 140 -5.62 11.21 0.40
CA THR A 140 -5.23 9.81 0.54
C THR A 140 -6.45 8.95 0.79
N GLU A 141 -6.29 7.65 0.57
CA GLU A 141 -7.33 6.66 0.79
C GLU A 141 -7.01 5.85 2.05
N VAL A 142 -8.05 5.35 2.70
CA VAL A 142 -7.91 4.45 3.86
C VAL A 142 -8.69 3.17 3.59
N TRP A 143 -8.00 2.05 3.75
CA TRP A 143 -8.59 0.72 3.65
C TRP A 143 -8.52 0.01 5.01
N VAL A 144 -9.55 -0.77 5.32
CA VAL A 144 -9.63 -1.52 6.58
C VAL A 144 -9.96 -2.97 6.28
N ALA A 145 -9.13 -3.90 6.75
CA ALA A 145 -9.25 -5.32 6.42
C ALA A 145 -10.56 -5.95 6.92
N ASP A 146 -11.07 -5.53 8.09
CA ASP A 146 -12.36 -5.97 8.64
C ASP A 146 -13.58 -5.55 7.80
N ALA A 147 -13.42 -4.58 6.89
CA ALA A 147 -14.43 -4.08 5.97
C ALA A 147 -13.88 -4.07 4.53
N ALA A 148 -13.24 -5.17 4.12
CA ALA A 148 -12.37 -5.28 2.94
C ALA A 148 -12.95 -4.80 1.60
N THR A 149 -14.28 -4.76 1.44
CA THR A 149 -14.94 -4.31 0.19
C THR A 149 -15.17 -2.81 0.10
N HIS A 150 -14.83 -2.05 1.16
CA HIS A 150 -15.08 -0.61 1.25
C HIS A 150 -13.77 0.18 1.29
N MET A 151 -13.85 1.44 0.86
CA MET A 151 -12.76 2.41 0.92
C MET A 151 -13.26 3.68 1.61
N ILE A 152 -12.41 4.32 2.40
CA ILE A 152 -12.67 5.64 2.96
C ILE A 152 -11.79 6.65 2.21
N HIS A 153 -12.41 7.68 1.66
CA HIS A 153 -11.73 8.72 0.89
C HIS A 153 -11.54 9.96 1.77
N PHE A 154 -10.30 10.32 2.09
CA PHE A 154 -10.00 11.55 2.81
C PHE A 154 -9.83 12.69 1.81
N ASN A 155 -10.93 13.16 1.21
CA ASN A 155 -10.87 14.23 0.22
C ASN A 155 -12.19 15.02 0.11
N GLY A 156 -12.18 16.05 -0.76
CA GLY A 156 -13.30 16.97 -0.99
C GLY A 156 -14.34 16.48 -2.01
N GLU A 157 -14.94 17.45 -2.71
CA GLU A 157 -16.24 17.36 -3.40
C GLU A 157 -16.36 16.34 -4.55
N ARG A 158 -15.26 15.71 -4.98
CA ARG A 158 -15.20 14.80 -6.14
C ARG A 158 -16.23 13.66 -6.09
N PHE A 159 -16.68 13.25 -4.91
CA PHE A 159 -17.51 12.07 -4.70
C PHE A 159 -18.86 12.34 -4.02
N LEU A 160 -19.34 13.59 -3.99
CA LEU A 160 -20.66 13.90 -3.40
C LEU A 160 -21.80 13.44 -4.31
N GLY A 161 -22.67 12.57 -3.80
CA GLY A 161 -23.86 12.07 -4.51
C GLY A 161 -24.56 10.95 -3.73
N PRO A 162 -25.79 10.57 -4.11
CA PRO A 162 -26.48 9.43 -3.51
C PRO A 162 -25.76 8.09 -3.82
N HIS A 163 -25.82 7.16 -2.87
CA HIS A 163 -25.29 5.79 -3.01
C HIS A 163 -26.31 4.85 -3.65
#